data_AF-A0A2K2VH66-F1
#
_entry.id   AF-A0A2K2VH66-F1
#
_cell.length_a   1.000
_cell.length_b   1.000
_cell.length_c   1.000
_cell.angle_alpha   90.00
_cell.angle_beta   90.00
_cell.angle_gamma   90.00
#
_symmetry.space_group_name_H-M   'P 1'
#
loop_
_entity.id
_entity.type
_entity.pdbx_description
1 polymer ?
#
loop_
_entity_poly.entity_id
_entity_poly.type
_entity_poly.pdbx_seq_one_letter_code
_entity_poly.pdbx_strand_id
1 'polypeptide(L)'
;MEKIWAYLLHLGFNMWLDWPHPNYQGSDSISTDYLRCQKEVWNELVEEMPKYGINMVVIDIGEGIRFKSHPELAVKGAWEVETLREELKKMRDKGIEPIPKLNFSTTHDNWLRDYSRRVSTKEYYKVCKDLINEVIEIFDGPRFFHLGMDEETYEHQRDMLYVVIRQYDLWWEDLLYLVEQVEKNGARAWIWSDHLWRHTEDFLRKMPKSVVQSNWYYDREFSPDIGYVKAYLELAEAKYEQIPT
;
A
#
# COMPACT_ATOMS: atom_id res chain seq x y z
N MET A 1 19.66 -10.81 9.76
CA MET A 1 18.41 -10.09 10.07
C MET A 1 17.58 -10.98 10.96
N GLU A 2 16.93 -10.40 11.95
CA GLU A 2 15.83 -11.06 12.66
C GLU A 2 14.68 -11.35 11.69
N LYS A 3 13.94 -12.43 11.89
CA LYS A 3 12.81 -12.81 11.01
C LYS A 3 11.74 -11.72 11.10
N ILE A 4 11.28 -11.19 9.96
CA ILE A 4 10.14 -10.28 9.91
C ILE A 4 8.86 -11.12 10.01
N TRP A 5 8.01 -10.79 10.98
CA TRP A 5 6.66 -11.31 11.08
C TRP A 5 5.71 -10.14 11.12
N ALA A 6 5.17 -9.81 9.94
CA ALA A 6 4.43 -8.59 9.69
C ALA A 6 2.91 -8.83 9.67
N TYR A 7 2.15 -7.79 10.03
CA TYR A 7 0.69 -7.76 9.89
C TYR A 7 0.26 -6.51 9.13
N LEU A 8 -0.65 -6.65 8.15
CA LEU A 8 -1.23 -5.51 7.42
C LEU A 8 -2.49 -5.02 8.14
N LEU A 9 -2.48 -3.76 8.59
CA LEU A 9 -3.64 -3.05 9.15
C LEU A 9 -4.12 -1.97 8.19
N HIS A 10 -5.42 -1.88 8.01
CA HIS A 10 -6.05 -0.80 7.28
C HIS A 10 -6.57 0.25 8.26
N LEU A 11 -6.00 1.45 8.22
CA LEU A 11 -6.56 2.64 8.87
C LEU A 11 -7.58 3.30 7.95
N GLY A 12 -7.22 3.49 6.67
CA GLY A 12 -8.14 3.84 5.58
C GLY A 12 -8.62 2.59 4.84
N PHE A 13 -9.82 2.63 4.29
CA PHE A 13 -10.47 1.47 3.66
C PHE A 13 -11.16 1.77 2.31
N ASN A 14 -11.09 3.00 1.80
CA ASN A 14 -11.68 3.36 0.51
C ASN A 14 -10.80 2.88 -0.66
N MET A 15 -10.69 1.57 -0.87
CA MET A 15 -9.70 0.95 -1.78
C MET A 15 -10.29 0.05 -2.87
N TRP A 16 -11.61 -0.21 -2.94
CA TRP A 16 -12.14 -1.23 -3.88
C TRP A 16 -13.17 -0.68 -4.86
N LEU A 17 -14.26 -0.09 -4.40
CA LEU A 17 -15.32 0.42 -5.28
C LEU A 17 -15.43 1.95 -5.19
N ASP A 18 -15.60 2.59 -6.35
CA ASP A 18 -15.77 4.03 -6.52
C ASP A 18 -17.23 4.50 -6.59
N TRP A 19 -18.18 3.58 -6.34
CA TRP A 19 -19.61 3.86 -6.35
C TRP A 19 -20.41 2.81 -5.55
N PRO A 20 -21.68 3.09 -5.18
CA PRO A 20 -22.53 2.16 -4.45
C PRO A 20 -23.07 1.05 -5.37
N HIS A 21 -22.19 0.14 -5.79
CA HIS A 21 -22.53 -0.95 -6.70
C HIS A 21 -23.64 -1.86 -6.10
N PRO A 22 -24.78 -2.08 -6.78
CA PRO A 22 -25.92 -2.83 -6.24
C PRO A 22 -25.60 -4.26 -5.77
N ASN A 23 -24.73 -4.98 -6.48
CA ASN A 23 -24.31 -6.34 -6.11
C ASN A 23 -23.41 -6.41 -4.85
N TYR A 24 -22.90 -5.28 -4.37
CA TYR A 24 -21.99 -5.20 -3.22
C TYR A 24 -22.63 -4.45 -2.03
N GLN A 25 -23.95 -4.29 -2.02
CA GLN A 25 -24.65 -3.63 -0.92
C GLN A 25 -24.33 -4.29 0.43
N GLY A 26 -23.89 -3.48 1.40
CA GLY A 26 -23.47 -3.96 2.73
C GLY A 26 -22.06 -4.53 2.78
N SER A 27 -21.33 -4.60 1.66
CA SER A 27 -19.91 -4.93 1.64
C SER A 27 -19.05 -3.75 2.09
N ASP A 28 -17.93 -4.05 2.75
CA ASP A 28 -16.90 -3.06 3.06
C ASP A 28 -16.14 -2.58 1.81
N SER A 29 -16.32 -3.23 0.66
CA SER A 29 -15.75 -2.79 -0.62
C SER A 29 -16.26 -1.43 -1.10
N ILE A 30 -17.47 -1.02 -0.70
CA ILE A 30 -18.05 0.28 -1.08
C ILE A 30 -17.41 1.37 -0.23
N SER A 31 -16.86 2.43 -0.82
CA SER A 31 -16.29 3.53 -0.02
C SER A 31 -17.31 4.26 0.86
N THR A 32 -16.84 4.76 2.01
CA THR A 32 -17.62 5.54 2.98
C THR A 32 -17.10 6.96 3.14
N ASP A 33 -17.97 7.87 3.59
CA ASP A 33 -17.61 9.24 3.96
C ASP A 33 -17.20 9.37 5.44
N TYR A 34 -17.10 8.25 6.15
CA TYR A 34 -16.64 8.14 7.54
C TYR A 34 -15.58 7.04 7.71
N LEU A 35 -14.75 7.17 8.75
CA LEU A 35 -13.72 6.21 9.12
C LEU A 35 -14.35 4.90 9.62
N ARG A 36 -14.00 3.78 8.97
CA ARG A 36 -14.41 2.43 9.42
C ARG A 36 -13.57 1.88 10.56
N CYS A 37 -12.29 2.23 10.58
CA CYS A 37 -11.35 1.74 11.59
C CYS A 37 -11.82 2.10 12.99
N GLN A 38 -12.23 1.08 13.75
CA GLN A 38 -12.68 1.24 15.13
C GLN A 38 -11.47 1.28 16.06
N LYS A 39 -11.45 2.28 16.95
CA LYS A 39 -10.30 2.54 17.79
C LYS A 39 -10.06 1.42 18.81
N GLU A 40 -11.13 0.82 19.30
CA GLU A 40 -11.13 -0.26 20.27
C GLU A 40 -10.46 -1.51 19.68
N VAL A 41 -10.86 -1.89 18.45
CA VAL A 41 -10.29 -3.04 17.73
C VAL A 41 -8.82 -2.78 17.38
N TRP A 42 -8.48 -1.57 16.92
CA TRP A 42 -7.09 -1.18 16.69
C TRP A 42 -6.22 -1.38 17.94
N ASN A 43 -6.69 -0.90 19.09
CA ASN A 43 -5.95 -1.03 20.35
C ASN A 43 -5.79 -2.49 20.77
N GLU A 44 -6.84 -3.31 20.65
CA GLU A 44 -6.79 -4.74 20.96
C GLU A 44 -5.76 -5.45 20.08
N LEU A 45 -5.77 -5.21 18.77
CA LEU A 45 -4.81 -5.80 17.84
C LEU A 45 -3.37 -5.42 18.19
N VAL A 46 -3.09 -4.14 18.44
CA VAL A 46 -1.74 -3.66 18.81
C VAL A 46 -1.26 -4.26 20.15
N GLU A 47 -2.18 -4.55 21.08
CA GLU A 47 -1.85 -5.21 22.35
C GLU A 47 -1.56 -6.70 22.18
N GLU A 48 -2.30 -7.39 21.31
CA GLU A 48 -2.17 -8.84 21.11
C GLU A 48 -0.99 -9.22 20.22
N MET A 49 -0.67 -8.43 19.19
CA MET A 49 0.35 -8.73 18.18
C MET A 49 1.70 -9.25 18.75
N PRO A 50 2.31 -8.60 19.77
CA PRO A 50 3.59 -9.07 20.30
C PRO A 50 3.50 -10.46 20.95
N LYS A 51 2.34 -10.84 21.49
CA LYS A 51 2.11 -12.15 22.12
C LYS A 51 2.19 -13.29 21.12
N TYR A 52 1.97 -13.00 19.83
CA TYR A 52 2.07 -13.94 18.72
C TYR A 52 3.37 -13.78 17.92
N GLY A 53 4.33 -12.98 18.42
CA GLY A 53 5.63 -12.77 17.77
C GLY A 53 5.59 -11.87 16.54
N ILE A 54 4.50 -11.12 16.33
CA ILE A 54 4.43 -10.08 15.29
C ILE A 54 5.33 -8.92 15.73
N ASN A 55 6.29 -8.57 14.89
CA ASN A 55 7.30 -7.53 15.17
C ASN A 55 7.26 -6.37 14.18
N MET A 56 6.38 -6.42 13.18
CA MET A 56 6.18 -5.35 12.20
C MET A 56 4.70 -5.20 11.90
N VAL A 57 4.25 -3.96 11.69
CA VAL A 57 2.90 -3.66 11.21
C VAL A 57 2.98 -2.75 10.02
N VAL A 58 2.42 -3.17 8.90
CA VAL A 58 2.21 -2.32 7.72
C VAL A 58 0.86 -1.64 7.87
N ILE A 59 0.82 -0.32 7.84
CA ILE A 59 -0.41 0.47 8.06
C ILE A 59 -0.81 1.10 6.73
N ASP A 60 -1.90 0.64 6.13
CA ASP A 60 -2.52 1.29 4.99
C ASP A 60 -3.32 2.50 5.47
N ILE A 61 -2.75 3.69 5.25
CA ILE A 61 -3.24 4.93 5.86
C ILE A 61 -4.49 5.44 5.14
N GLY A 62 -4.48 5.39 3.80
CA GLY A 62 -5.53 5.90 2.93
C GLY A 62 -6.08 7.25 3.37
N GLU A 63 -7.41 7.36 3.37
CA GLU A 63 -8.19 8.52 3.82
C GLU A 63 -8.32 8.63 5.35
N GLY A 64 -7.66 7.73 6.10
CA GLY A 64 -7.86 7.51 7.53
C GLY A 64 -7.24 8.56 8.44
N ILE A 65 -6.43 9.49 7.89
CA ILE A 65 -5.93 10.66 8.61
C ILE A 65 -6.22 11.97 7.86
N ARG A 66 -6.22 13.07 8.61
CA ARG A 66 -6.21 14.42 8.06
C ARG A 66 -4.78 14.86 7.78
N PHE A 67 -4.30 14.56 6.58
CA PHE A 67 -3.03 15.09 6.08
C PHE A 67 -3.01 16.62 6.15
N LYS A 68 -1.88 17.20 6.55
CA LYS A 68 -1.65 18.65 6.57
C LYS A 68 -1.47 19.18 5.16
N SER A 69 -0.85 18.41 4.27
CA SER A 69 -0.68 18.76 2.85
C SER A 69 -1.98 18.70 2.06
N HIS A 70 -2.81 17.69 2.36
CA HIS A 70 -4.06 17.39 1.63
C HIS A 70 -5.23 17.05 2.58
N PRO A 71 -5.69 18.02 3.41
CA PRO A 71 -6.75 17.78 4.39
C PRO A 71 -8.11 17.45 3.76
N GLU A 72 -8.28 17.75 2.47
CA GLU A 72 -9.47 17.42 1.68
C GLU A 72 -9.68 15.93 1.46
N LEU A 73 -8.67 15.08 1.66
CA LEU A 73 -8.77 13.62 1.50
C LEU A 73 -9.50 12.94 2.67
N ALA A 74 -9.43 13.55 3.86
CA ALA A 74 -9.92 12.98 5.10
C ALA A 74 -11.43 12.73 5.10
N VAL A 75 -11.84 11.54 5.54
CA VAL A 75 -13.24 11.22 5.83
C VAL A 75 -13.67 11.69 7.22
N LYS A 76 -14.97 11.67 7.50
CA LYS A 76 -15.50 12.00 8.83
C LYS A 76 -14.92 11.04 9.87
N GLY A 77 -14.34 11.59 10.93
CA GLY A 77 -13.73 10.79 12.00
C GLY A 77 -12.33 10.27 11.69
N ALA A 78 -11.75 10.62 10.52
CA ALA A 78 -10.33 10.43 10.26
C ALA A 78 -9.49 11.06 11.40
N TRP A 79 -8.38 10.41 11.73
CA TRP A 79 -7.53 10.85 12.83
C TRP A 79 -6.76 12.11 12.47
N GLU A 80 -6.48 12.94 13.46
CA GLU A 80 -5.46 13.98 13.31
C GLU A 80 -4.06 13.32 13.31
N VAL A 81 -3.09 13.98 12.67
CA VAL A 81 -1.71 13.48 12.55
C VAL A 81 -1.09 13.12 13.90
N GLU A 82 -1.36 13.95 14.91
CA GLU A 82 -0.85 13.78 16.27
C GLU A 82 -1.38 12.48 16.91
N THR A 83 -2.64 12.11 16.66
CA THR A 83 -3.20 10.82 17.11
C THR A 83 -2.44 9.65 16.48
N LEU A 84 -2.16 9.71 15.17
CA LEU A 84 -1.38 8.65 14.53
C LEU A 84 0.03 8.55 15.14
N ARG A 85 0.71 9.68 15.37
CA ARG A 85 2.04 9.70 16.00
C ARG A 85 2.05 9.02 17.38
N GLU A 86 1.02 9.25 18.19
CA GLU A 86 0.86 8.58 19.48
C GLU A 86 0.73 7.05 19.33
N GLU A 87 -0.01 6.57 18.33
CA GLU A 87 -0.16 5.14 18.04
C GLU A 87 1.12 4.49 17.53
N LEU A 88 1.83 5.18 16.64
CA LEU A 88 3.13 4.73 16.16
C LEU A 88 4.12 4.62 17.33
N LYS A 89 4.09 5.55 18.28
CA LYS A 89 4.89 5.45 19.50
C LYS A 89 4.50 4.23 20.34
N LYS A 90 3.21 4.00 20.57
CA LYS A 90 2.72 2.83 21.34
C LYS A 90 3.17 1.50 20.70
N MET A 91 3.12 1.38 19.37
CA MET A 91 3.62 0.22 18.65
C MET A 91 5.12 0.02 18.90
N ARG A 92 5.94 1.07 18.75
CA ARG A 92 7.39 1.02 18.98
C ARG A 92 7.73 0.65 20.43
N ASP A 93 7.02 1.22 21.42
CA ASP A 93 7.19 0.89 22.84
C ASP A 93 6.92 -0.60 23.14
N LYS A 94 6.16 -1.28 22.28
CA LYS A 94 5.84 -2.72 22.35
C LYS A 94 6.77 -3.60 21.50
N GLY A 95 7.78 -3.02 20.85
CA GLY A 95 8.69 -3.76 19.96
C GLY A 95 8.10 -4.06 18.57
N ILE A 96 7.05 -3.35 18.16
CA ILE A 96 6.48 -3.44 16.82
C ILE A 96 7.05 -2.30 15.97
N GLU A 97 7.65 -2.60 14.81
CA GLU A 97 8.07 -1.63 13.82
C GLU A 97 6.87 -1.22 12.93
N PRO A 98 6.37 0.02 13.00
CA PRO A 98 5.32 0.47 12.10
C PRO A 98 5.90 0.92 10.74
N ILE A 99 5.31 0.44 9.66
CA ILE A 99 5.68 0.75 8.27
C ILE A 99 4.47 1.39 7.57
N PRO A 100 4.63 2.57 6.95
CA PRO A 100 3.53 3.19 6.21
C PRO A 100 3.25 2.47 4.90
N LYS A 101 1.97 2.41 4.54
CA LYS A 101 1.48 2.07 3.21
C LYS A 101 0.52 3.15 2.71
N LEU A 102 0.68 3.53 1.46
CA LEU A 102 -0.32 4.23 0.65
C LEU A 102 -0.36 3.52 -0.70
N ASN A 103 -1.54 3.13 -1.17
CA ASN A 103 -1.64 2.48 -2.47
C ASN A 103 -1.73 3.51 -3.60
N PHE A 104 -0.77 3.47 -4.52
CA PHE A 104 -0.71 4.31 -5.72
C PHE A 104 -0.96 3.51 -7.00
N SER A 105 -1.54 2.30 -6.89
CA SER A 105 -2.11 1.61 -8.05
C SER A 105 -3.37 2.31 -8.54
N THR A 106 -3.76 2.11 -9.79
CA THR A 106 -5.00 2.65 -10.36
C THR A 106 -6.24 1.81 -10.04
N THR A 107 -6.11 0.84 -9.12
CA THR A 107 -7.21 -0.02 -8.65
C THR A 107 -7.59 0.32 -7.21
N HIS A 108 -6.61 0.55 -6.35
CA HIS A 108 -6.80 0.77 -4.92
C HIS A 108 -6.57 2.22 -4.49
N ASP A 109 -6.97 3.17 -5.32
CA ASP A 109 -6.70 4.60 -5.16
C ASP A 109 -7.94 5.44 -4.86
N ASN A 110 -9.10 4.84 -4.59
CA ASN A 110 -10.32 5.63 -4.37
C ASN A 110 -10.22 6.58 -3.15
N TRP A 111 -9.34 6.28 -2.19
CA TRP A 111 -8.97 7.15 -1.07
C TRP A 111 -8.34 8.49 -1.53
N LEU A 112 -7.72 8.55 -2.72
CA LEU A 112 -7.17 9.76 -3.34
C LEU A 112 -8.25 10.69 -3.93
N ARG A 113 -9.53 10.29 -3.90
CA ARG A 113 -10.66 11.07 -4.43
C ARG A 113 -10.39 11.55 -5.85
N ASP A 114 -10.57 12.83 -6.14
CA ASP A 114 -10.41 13.40 -7.48
C ASP A 114 -9.03 13.14 -8.10
N TYR A 115 -7.99 12.94 -7.28
CA TYR A 115 -6.64 12.70 -7.79
C TYR A 115 -6.48 11.30 -8.41
N SER A 116 -7.31 10.31 -8.05
CA SER A 116 -7.34 8.99 -8.72
C SER A 116 -7.72 9.11 -10.20
N ARG A 117 -8.38 10.20 -10.59
CA ARG A 117 -8.71 10.50 -12.00
C ARG A 117 -7.70 11.42 -12.69
N ARG A 118 -6.58 11.72 -12.02
CA ARG A 118 -5.53 12.63 -12.51
C ARG A 118 -4.17 11.93 -12.65
N VAL A 119 -4.16 10.59 -12.66
CA VAL A 119 -2.95 9.73 -12.77
C VAL A 119 -2.05 10.20 -13.92
N SER A 120 -0.74 10.11 -13.71
CA SER A 120 0.30 10.55 -14.65
C SER A 120 0.27 12.04 -15.05
N THR A 121 -0.38 12.89 -14.26
CA THR A 121 -0.35 14.36 -14.46
C THR A 121 0.61 15.03 -13.49
N LYS A 122 1.04 16.26 -13.81
CA LYS A 122 1.85 17.10 -12.91
C LYS A 122 1.20 17.29 -11.54
N GLU A 123 -0.13 17.38 -11.50
CA GLU A 123 -0.87 17.57 -10.26
C GLU A 123 -0.84 16.30 -9.40
N TYR A 124 -1.09 15.14 -10.01
CA TYR A 124 -1.01 13.85 -9.32
C TYR A 124 0.39 13.59 -8.75
N TYR A 125 1.44 13.87 -9.53
CA TYR A 125 2.82 13.74 -9.03
C TYR A 125 3.11 14.65 -7.85
N LYS A 126 2.63 15.90 -7.87
CA LYS A 126 2.76 16.81 -6.74
C LYS A 126 2.08 16.24 -5.49
N VAL A 127 0.85 15.75 -5.62
CA VAL A 127 0.09 15.16 -4.50
C VAL A 127 0.81 13.93 -3.94
N CYS A 128 1.25 13.02 -4.80
CA CYS A 128 1.99 11.83 -4.37
C CYS A 128 3.27 12.19 -3.61
N LYS A 129 4.03 13.16 -4.12
CA LYS A 129 5.23 13.67 -3.44
C LYS A 129 4.90 14.27 -2.08
N ASP A 130 3.89 15.14 -2.01
CA ASP A 130 3.53 15.83 -0.77
C ASP A 130 3.08 14.81 0.30
N LEU A 131 2.26 13.82 -0.09
CA LEU A 131 1.82 12.72 0.77
C LEU A 131 2.96 11.80 1.23
N ILE A 132 3.84 11.37 0.31
CA ILE A 132 4.98 10.50 0.65
C ILE A 132 5.91 11.20 1.65
N ASN A 133 6.25 12.47 1.39
CA ASN A 133 7.11 13.25 2.29
C ASN A 133 6.48 13.40 3.67
N GLU A 134 5.19 13.79 3.72
CA GLU A 134 4.49 13.98 4.98
C GLU A 134 4.39 12.68 5.77
N VAL A 135 4.04 11.56 5.13
CA VAL A 135 3.93 10.27 5.82
C VAL A 135 5.29 9.78 6.33
N ILE A 136 6.38 9.97 5.57
CA ILE A 136 7.73 9.65 6.05
C ILE A 136 8.09 10.48 7.29
N GLU A 137 7.73 11.76 7.32
CA GLU A 137 7.91 12.62 8.50
C GLU A 137 7.05 12.15 9.69
N ILE A 138 5.79 11.76 9.46
CA ILE A 138 4.90 11.25 10.52
C ILE A 138 5.46 9.98 11.15
N PHE A 139 6.04 9.10 10.32
CA PHE A 139 6.65 7.84 10.73
C PHE A 139 8.10 7.98 11.22
N ASP A 140 8.62 9.20 11.35
CA ASP A 140 9.96 9.49 11.89
C ASP A 140 11.07 8.73 11.14
N GLY A 141 11.00 8.73 9.80
CA GLY A 141 11.99 8.07 8.95
C GLY A 141 11.91 6.54 8.97
N PRO A 142 10.82 5.93 8.45
CA PRO A 142 10.65 4.48 8.46
C PRO A 142 11.67 3.79 7.55
N ARG A 143 12.01 2.54 7.89
CA ARG A 143 12.92 1.71 7.06
C ARG A 143 12.35 1.44 5.67
N PHE A 144 11.04 1.24 5.59
CA PHE A 144 10.32 0.95 4.35
C PHE A 144 9.13 1.89 4.17
N PHE A 145 8.69 2.06 2.92
CA PHE A 145 7.41 2.66 2.58
C PHE A 145 6.74 1.80 1.51
N HIS A 146 5.55 1.27 1.81
CA HIS A 146 4.82 0.43 0.88
C HIS A 146 3.97 1.28 -0.07
N LEU A 147 4.29 1.27 -1.37
CA LEU A 147 3.62 2.06 -2.42
C LEU A 147 2.39 1.37 -3.01
N GLY A 148 2.17 0.10 -2.66
CA GLY A 148 1.09 -0.71 -3.23
C GLY A 148 1.48 -1.15 -4.63
N MET A 149 0.86 -0.56 -5.66
CA MET A 149 1.13 -0.79 -7.09
C MET A 149 0.64 -2.15 -7.62
N ASP A 150 -0.36 -2.73 -6.96
CA ASP A 150 -1.00 -4.00 -7.31
C ASP A 150 -2.28 -3.86 -8.15
N GLU A 151 -2.63 -4.96 -8.80
CA GLU A 151 -3.95 -5.25 -9.38
C GLU A 151 -4.39 -4.28 -10.49
N GLU A 152 -3.46 -3.63 -11.20
CA GLU A 152 -3.77 -2.77 -12.37
C GLU A 152 -4.18 -3.58 -13.60
N THR A 153 -5.34 -4.22 -13.54
CA THR A 153 -5.92 -4.95 -14.66
C THR A 153 -7.42 -4.67 -14.79
N TYR A 154 -7.94 -4.93 -15.99
CA TYR A 154 -9.37 -4.81 -16.25
C TYR A 154 -10.21 -5.67 -15.30
N GLU A 155 -9.74 -6.88 -14.99
CA GLU A 155 -10.48 -7.84 -14.18
C GLU A 155 -10.70 -7.36 -12.74
N HIS A 156 -9.75 -6.64 -12.15
CA HIS A 156 -9.86 -6.11 -10.79
C HIS A 156 -10.71 -4.83 -10.74
N GLN A 157 -10.80 -4.09 -11.85
CA GLN A 157 -11.56 -2.85 -11.95
C GLN A 157 -12.94 -3.01 -12.63
N ARG A 158 -13.33 -4.23 -13.03
CA ARG A 158 -14.54 -4.49 -13.83
C ARG A 158 -15.85 -4.02 -13.21
N ASP A 159 -15.88 -3.87 -11.88
CA ASP A 159 -17.04 -3.44 -11.11
C ASP A 159 -16.96 -1.95 -10.67
N MET A 160 -15.92 -1.21 -11.10
CA MET A 160 -15.78 0.23 -10.88
C MET A 160 -16.48 1.04 -11.98
N LEU A 161 -16.73 2.34 -11.76
CA LEU A 161 -17.35 3.21 -12.79
C LEU A 161 -16.46 3.44 -14.01
N TYR A 162 -15.15 3.35 -13.82
CA TYR A 162 -14.16 3.66 -14.83
C TYR A 162 -12.91 2.83 -14.62
N VAL A 163 -12.27 2.40 -15.72
CA VAL A 163 -11.06 1.58 -15.71
C VAL A 163 -9.87 2.43 -16.16
N VAL A 164 -8.83 2.49 -15.34
CA VAL A 164 -7.54 3.11 -15.65
C VAL A 164 -6.46 2.06 -15.52
N ILE A 165 -5.68 1.84 -16.58
CA ILE A 165 -4.54 0.92 -16.57
C ILE A 165 -3.38 1.68 -17.18
N ARG A 166 -2.31 1.90 -16.41
CA ARG A 166 -1.06 2.43 -16.97
C ARG A 166 -0.43 1.37 -17.85
N GLN A 167 -0.05 1.76 -19.07
CA GLN A 167 0.46 0.82 -20.06
C GLN A 167 1.91 1.13 -20.44
N TYR A 168 2.64 0.07 -20.82
CA TYR A 168 4.00 0.15 -21.33
C TYR A 168 4.91 0.97 -20.38
N ASP A 169 5.68 1.90 -20.93
CA ASP A 169 6.66 2.68 -20.17
C ASP A 169 6.01 3.66 -19.17
N LEU A 170 4.75 4.03 -19.34
CA LEU A 170 4.08 4.95 -18.42
C LEU A 170 3.97 4.36 -17.00
N TRP A 171 3.69 3.05 -16.88
CA TRP A 171 3.66 2.38 -15.58
C TRP A 171 5.02 2.48 -14.88
N TRP A 172 6.10 2.32 -15.65
CA TRP A 172 7.47 2.42 -15.15
C TRP A 172 7.86 3.85 -14.77
N GLU A 173 7.52 4.83 -15.60
CA GLU A 173 7.79 6.25 -15.33
C GLU A 173 7.15 6.71 -14.02
N ASP A 174 5.86 6.39 -13.82
CA ASP A 174 5.15 6.71 -12.59
C ASP A 174 5.73 5.96 -11.38
N LEU A 175 5.94 4.64 -11.49
CA LEU A 175 6.51 3.86 -10.39
C LEU A 175 7.87 4.43 -9.97
N LEU A 176 8.77 4.66 -10.93
CA LEU A 176 10.11 5.15 -10.65
C LEU A 176 10.09 6.55 -10.05
N TYR A 177 9.12 7.39 -10.43
CA TYR A 177 8.89 8.68 -9.77
C TYR A 177 8.50 8.50 -8.29
N LEU A 178 7.57 7.59 -7.98
CA LEU A 178 7.15 7.29 -6.60
C LEU A 178 8.30 6.72 -5.77
N VAL A 179 9.05 5.77 -6.33
CA VAL A 179 10.26 5.20 -5.72
C VAL A 179 11.28 6.30 -5.41
N GLU A 180 11.51 7.21 -6.36
CA GLU A 180 12.42 8.34 -6.16
C GLU A 180 11.96 9.23 -4.99
N GLN A 181 10.66 9.51 -4.84
CA GLN A 181 10.16 10.31 -3.71
C GLN A 181 10.38 9.60 -2.37
N VAL A 182 10.21 8.28 -2.32
CA VAL A 182 10.48 7.50 -1.10
C VAL A 182 11.98 7.51 -0.76
N GLU A 183 12.83 7.16 -1.72
CA GLU A 183 14.27 6.95 -1.50
C GLU A 183 15.02 8.25 -1.20
N LYS A 184 14.61 9.38 -1.78
CA LYS A 184 15.19 10.70 -1.44
C LYS A 184 14.96 11.11 0.01
N ASN A 185 13.97 10.53 0.68
CA ASN A 185 13.67 10.78 2.09
C ASN A 185 14.25 9.69 3.01
N GLY A 186 15.13 8.82 2.49
CA GLY A 186 15.90 7.85 3.29
C GLY A 186 15.20 6.52 3.58
N ALA A 187 13.91 6.40 3.27
CA ALA A 187 13.19 5.13 3.32
C ALA A 187 13.47 4.28 2.07
N ARG A 188 13.21 2.97 2.11
CA ARG A 188 13.24 2.11 0.93
C ARG A 188 11.83 1.83 0.41
N ALA A 189 11.65 1.95 -0.89
CA ALA A 189 10.37 1.60 -1.50
C ALA A 189 10.09 0.10 -1.40
N TRP A 190 8.83 -0.22 -1.16
CA TRP A 190 8.29 -1.58 -1.11
C TRP A 190 7.01 -1.62 -1.96
N ILE A 191 6.88 -2.61 -2.83
CA ILE A 191 5.67 -2.81 -3.65
C ILE A 191 5.15 -4.24 -3.54
N TRP A 192 3.90 -4.41 -3.92
CA TRP A 192 3.41 -5.71 -4.37
C TRP A 192 4.02 -6.07 -5.73
N SER A 193 4.28 -7.35 -5.94
CA SER A 193 5.05 -7.82 -7.08
C SER A 193 4.20 -8.38 -8.22
N ASP A 194 2.88 -8.27 -8.19
CA ASP A 194 1.97 -8.93 -9.14
C ASP A 194 2.13 -8.45 -10.59
N HIS A 195 2.67 -7.26 -10.83
CA HIS A 195 3.07 -6.83 -12.18
C HIS A 195 4.06 -7.81 -12.84
N LEU A 196 4.92 -8.47 -12.04
CA LEU A 196 5.84 -9.52 -12.50
C LEU A 196 5.11 -10.68 -13.18
N TRP A 197 3.90 -11.04 -12.73
CA TRP A 197 3.17 -12.22 -13.19
C TRP A 197 2.85 -12.21 -14.67
N ARG A 198 2.73 -11.01 -15.26
CA ARG A 198 2.37 -10.81 -16.68
C ARG A 198 3.48 -10.12 -17.47
N HIS A 199 4.48 -9.57 -16.80
CA HIS A 199 5.53 -8.74 -17.39
C HIS A 199 6.94 -9.14 -16.93
N THR A 200 7.20 -10.44 -16.75
CA THR A 200 8.42 -10.97 -16.12
C THR A 200 9.71 -10.37 -16.68
N GLU A 201 9.90 -10.40 -18.00
CA GLU A 201 11.15 -9.91 -18.63
C GLU A 201 11.37 -8.41 -18.38
N ASP A 202 10.35 -7.60 -18.64
CA ASP A 202 10.42 -6.15 -18.42
C ASP A 202 10.61 -5.81 -16.95
N PHE A 203 9.94 -6.55 -16.07
CA PHE A 203 10.04 -6.35 -14.64
C PHE A 203 11.45 -6.60 -14.13
N LEU A 204 12.02 -7.77 -14.46
CA LEU A 204 13.38 -8.12 -14.04
C LEU A 204 14.45 -7.22 -14.64
N ARG A 205 14.17 -6.61 -15.80
CA ARG A 205 15.06 -5.67 -16.48
C ARG A 205 15.01 -4.26 -15.90
N LYS A 206 13.82 -3.76 -15.53
CA LYS A 206 13.60 -2.35 -15.17
C LYS A 206 13.49 -2.09 -13.66
N MET A 207 12.99 -3.04 -12.87
CA MET A 207 12.76 -2.85 -11.44
C MET A 207 14.09 -2.68 -10.67
N PRO A 208 14.32 -1.54 -9.99
CA PRO A 208 15.55 -1.33 -9.22
C PRO A 208 15.70 -2.37 -8.09
N LYS A 209 16.92 -2.85 -7.84
CA LYS A 209 17.21 -3.81 -6.75
C LYS A 209 17.02 -3.22 -5.34
N SER A 210 16.93 -1.89 -5.22
CA SER A 210 16.64 -1.22 -3.95
C SER A 210 15.21 -1.44 -3.48
N VAL A 211 14.27 -1.66 -4.41
CA VAL A 211 12.83 -1.84 -4.14
C VAL A 211 12.56 -3.24 -3.59
N VAL A 212 12.05 -3.29 -2.37
CA VAL A 212 11.63 -4.54 -1.70
C VAL A 212 10.39 -5.09 -2.38
N GLN A 213 10.32 -6.41 -2.50
CA GLN A 213 9.29 -7.12 -3.25
C GLN A 213 8.35 -7.88 -2.30
N SER A 214 7.05 -7.76 -2.49
CA SER A 214 6.04 -8.60 -1.83
C SER A 214 5.20 -9.30 -2.89
N ASN A 215 5.58 -10.53 -3.20
CA ASN A 215 4.72 -11.43 -3.95
C ASN A 215 3.69 -12.05 -3.00
N TRP A 216 2.47 -12.27 -3.50
CA TRP A 216 1.38 -12.79 -2.69
C TRP A 216 0.67 -13.97 -3.36
N TYR A 217 0.18 -14.90 -2.54
CA TYR A 217 -0.56 -16.07 -2.97
C TYR A 217 -1.35 -16.68 -1.81
N TYR A 218 -2.67 -16.82 -1.96
CA TYR A 218 -3.56 -17.18 -0.85
C TYR A 218 -4.31 -18.51 -1.05
N ASP A 219 -4.03 -19.23 -2.15
CA ASP A 219 -4.68 -20.52 -2.38
C ASP A 219 -3.94 -21.66 -1.64
N ARG A 220 -4.60 -22.81 -1.53
CA ARG A 220 -4.09 -23.97 -0.79
C ARG A 220 -2.97 -24.70 -1.52
N GLU A 221 -2.99 -24.71 -2.85
CA GLU A 221 -2.01 -25.44 -3.65
C GLU A 221 -0.75 -24.59 -3.84
N PHE A 222 0.38 -25.01 -3.26
CA PHE A 222 1.63 -24.27 -3.39
C PHE A 222 2.62 -25.04 -4.26
N SER A 223 2.61 -24.78 -5.57
CA SER A 223 3.44 -25.47 -6.57
C SER A 223 4.18 -24.48 -7.49
N PRO A 224 5.46 -24.72 -7.84
CA PRO A 224 6.19 -23.87 -8.78
C PRO A 224 5.61 -23.85 -10.20
N ASP A 225 4.69 -24.77 -10.53
CA ASP A 225 3.97 -24.78 -11.81
C ASP A 225 2.86 -23.71 -11.87
N ILE A 226 2.50 -23.12 -10.73
CA ILE A 226 1.53 -22.04 -10.62
C ILE A 226 2.28 -20.72 -10.82
N GLY A 227 1.87 -19.93 -11.82
CA GLY A 227 2.57 -18.70 -12.22
C GLY A 227 2.83 -17.72 -11.06
N TYR A 228 1.86 -17.54 -10.17
CA TYR A 228 1.99 -16.65 -9.01
C TYR A 228 2.96 -17.19 -7.94
N VAL A 229 3.07 -18.51 -7.82
CA VAL A 229 4.05 -19.15 -6.91
C VAL A 229 5.44 -19.13 -7.53
N LYS A 230 5.55 -19.30 -8.86
CA LYS A 230 6.80 -19.19 -9.60
C LYS A 230 7.48 -17.84 -9.41
N ALA A 231 6.71 -16.77 -9.27
CA ALA A 231 7.22 -15.41 -9.00
C ALA A 231 8.14 -15.33 -7.76
N TYR A 232 7.88 -16.11 -6.70
CA TYR A 232 8.79 -16.15 -5.53
C TYR A 232 10.20 -16.61 -5.92
N LEU A 233 10.29 -17.59 -6.82
CA LEU A 233 11.55 -18.15 -7.30
C LEU A 233 12.24 -17.20 -8.27
N GLU A 234 11.50 -16.58 -9.20
CA GLU A 234 12.02 -15.61 -10.16
C GLU A 234 12.63 -14.40 -9.45
N LEU A 235 11.96 -13.89 -8.41
CA LEU A 235 12.47 -12.79 -7.57
C LEU A 235 13.74 -13.21 -6.80
N ALA A 236 13.78 -14.42 -6.26
CA ALA A 236 14.93 -14.94 -5.54
C ALA A 236 16.15 -15.15 -6.45
N GLU A 237 15.95 -15.74 -7.63
CA GLU A 237 17.01 -15.93 -8.64
C GLU A 237 17.57 -14.59 -9.11
N ALA A 238 16.69 -13.59 -9.30
CA ALA A 238 17.07 -12.23 -9.61
C ALA A 238 17.63 -11.43 -8.42
N LYS A 239 17.76 -12.05 -7.23
CA LYS A 239 18.35 -11.47 -6.01
C LYS A 239 17.61 -10.23 -5.48
N TYR A 240 16.28 -10.19 -5.63
CA TYR A 240 15.48 -9.20 -4.91
C TYR A 240 15.35 -9.58 -3.44
N GLU A 241 15.37 -8.57 -2.57
CA GLU A 241 14.94 -8.74 -1.20
C GLU A 241 13.41 -8.84 -1.16
N GLN A 242 12.90 -9.80 -0.40
CA GLN A 242 11.48 -10.13 -0.38
C GLN A 242 10.92 -10.06 1.06
N ILE A 243 9.72 -9.49 1.18
CA ILE A 243 8.85 -9.61 2.36
C ILE A 243 7.48 -10.07 1.81
N PRO A 244 7.33 -11.36 1.47
CA PRO A 244 6.11 -11.89 0.87
C PRO A 244 4.99 -12.09 1.89
N THR A 245 3.77 -12.33 1.40
CA THR A 245 2.64 -12.83 2.22
C THR A 245 2.66 -14.33 2.38
#